data_AF-A0A953L7S3-F1
#
_entry.id   AF-A0A953L7S3-F1
#
_cell.length_a   1.000
_cell.length_b   1.000
_cell.length_c   1.000
_cell.angle_alpha   90.00
_cell.angle_beta   90.00
_cell.angle_gamma   90.00
#
_symmetry.space_group_name_H-M   'P 1'
#
loop_
_entity.id
_entity.type
_entity.pdbx_description
1 polymer ?
#
loop_
_entity_poly.entity_id
_entity_poly.type
_entity_poly.pdbx_seq_one_letter_code
_entity_poly.pdbx_strand_id
1 'polypeptide(L)'
;MDIEQRFDEPRRRVFMTVGEAATGAAVSRRIAQLSAARPELAGWDWIQDVRENRGEVGNDDIAAVAEAFSAAPPGPCWTVFVSHDPNLVLWCKVMDAMFNGRLHRAVLTPEAAVRLLDSLRAPDSAPSSA
;
A
#
# COMPACT_ATOMS: atom_id res chain seq x y z
N MET A 1 -19.16 -0.20 -7.02
CA MET A 1 -17.83 -0.44 -6.43
C MET A 1 -17.33 0.92 -5.99
N ASP A 2 -17.17 1.11 -4.68
CA ASP A 2 -16.77 2.39 -4.10
C ASP A 2 -15.26 2.35 -3.83
N ILE A 3 -14.49 2.51 -4.90
CA ILE A 3 -13.02 2.57 -4.82
C ILE A 3 -12.61 3.80 -5.60
N GLU A 4 -12.07 4.78 -4.88
CA GLU A 4 -11.50 5.97 -5.47
C GLU A 4 -9.98 5.85 -5.49
N GLN A 5 -9.34 6.32 -6.57
CA GLN A 5 -7.89 6.36 -6.63
C GLN A 5 -7.37 7.69 -7.21
N ARG A 6 -6.25 8.16 -6.66
CA ARG A 6 -5.53 9.36 -7.10
C ARG A 6 -4.04 9.09 -7.15
N PHE A 7 -3.36 9.69 -8.13
CA PHE A 7 -1.91 9.59 -8.30
C PHE A 7 -1.23 10.92 -7.92
N ASP A 8 -0.13 10.84 -7.19
CA ASP A 8 0.84 11.92 -6.98
C ASP A 8 2.12 11.50 -7.71
N GLU A 9 2.21 11.89 -8.99
CA GLU A 9 3.36 11.57 -9.84
C GLU A 9 4.69 12.12 -9.29
N PRO A 10 4.79 13.38 -8.82
CA PRO A 10 6.04 13.90 -8.26
C PRO A 10 6.59 13.09 -7.09
N ARG A 11 5.71 12.58 -6.21
CA ARG A 11 6.10 11.73 -5.08
C ARG A 11 6.07 10.23 -5.38
N ARG A 12 5.68 9.85 -6.60
CA ARG A 12 5.45 8.45 -7.01
C ARG A 12 4.59 7.71 -5.99
N ARG A 13 3.41 8.26 -5.70
CA ARG A 13 2.49 7.75 -4.69
C ARG A 13 1.09 7.52 -5.24
N VAL A 14 0.50 6.38 -4.88
CA VAL A 14 -0.90 6.05 -5.15
C VAL A 14 -1.70 6.24 -3.86
N PHE A 15 -2.81 6.96 -3.96
CA PHE A 15 -3.81 7.04 -2.91
C PHE A 15 -5.02 6.24 -3.35
N MET A 16 -5.49 5.33 -2.51
CA MET A 16 -6.69 4.53 -2.75
C MET A 16 -7.60 4.62 -1.54
N THR A 17 -8.86 4.98 -1.74
CA THR A 17 -9.90 4.98 -0.71
C THR A 17 -10.87 3.87 -1.02
N VAL A 18 -11.10 3.00 -0.03
CA VAL A 18 -11.94 1.82 -0.16
C VAL A 18 -13.18 2.01 0.72
N GLY A 19 -14.32 2.24 0.08
CA GLY A 19 -15.59 2.42 0.76
C GLY A 19 -16.20 1.09 1.27
N GLU A 20 -17.28 1.23 2.04
CA GLU A 20 -17.96 0.12 2.74
C GLU A 20 -18.45 -1.00 1.81
N ALA A 21 -18.88 -0.64 0.60
CA ALA A 21 -19.43 -1.59 -0.37
C ALA A 21 -18.37 -2.40 -1.14
N ALA A 22 -17.07 -2.10 -0.97
CA ALA A 22 -16.00 -2.80 -1.68
C ALA A 22 -15.64 -4.11 -0.95
N THR A 23 -15.38 -5.18 -1.71
CA THR A 23 -14.87 -6.44 -1.17
C THR A 23 -13.34 -6.51 -1.32
N GLY A 24 -12.68 -7.34 -0.51
CA GLY A 24 -11.24 -7.59 -0.66
C GLY A 24 -10.85 -8.00 -2.08
N ALA A 25 -11.60 -8.95 -2.66
CA ALA A 25 -11.42 -9.37 -4.05
C ALA A 25 -11.59 -8.23 -5.07
N ALA A 26 -12.53 -7.29 -4.85
CA ALA A 26 -12.70 -6.15 -5.73
C ALA A 26 -11.51 -5.17 -5.63
N VAL A 27 -11.00 -4.95 -4.42
CA VAL A 27 -9.80 -4.13 -4.18
C VAL A 27 -8.58 -4.75 -4.83
N SER A 28 -8.32 -6.05 -4.58
CA SER A 28 -7.18 -6.76 -5.17
C SER A 28 -7.23 -6.77 -6.69
N ARG A 29 -8.41 -7.04 -7.27
CA ARG A 29 -8.61 -6.95 -8.72
C ARG A 29 -8.34 -5.53 -9.24
N ARG A 30 -8.78 -4.50 -8.52
CA ARG A 30 -8.55 -3.11 -8.92
C ARG A 30 -7.06 -2.76 -8.90
N ILE A 31 -6.33 -3.19 -7.87
CA ILE A 31 -4.88 -3.01 -7.78
C ILE A 31 -4.18 -3.70 -8.95
N ALA A 32 -4.51 -4.97 -9.23
CA ALA A 32 -3.95 -5.71 -10.34
C ALA A 32 -4.21 -5.04 -11.69
N GLN A 33 -5.43 -4.53 -11.92
CA GLN A 33 -5.77 -3.79 -13.14
C GLN A 33 -4.95 -2.50 -13.29
N LEU A 34 -4.76 -1.75 -12.19
CA LEU A 34 -3.96 -0.53 -12.22
C LEU A 34 -2.49 -0.82 -12.53
N SER A 35 -1.89 -1.81 -11.88
CA SER A 35 -0.50 -2.20 -12.14
C SER A 35 -0.30 -2.81 -13.53
N ALA A 36 -1.29 -3.53 -14.06
CA ALA A 36 -1.22 -4.04 -15.44
C ALA A 36 -1.28 -2.89 -16.47
N ALA A 37 -2.12 -1.88 -16.23
CA ALA A 37 -2.25 -0.72 -17.11
C ALA A 37 -1.05 0.24 -17.01
N ARG A 38 -0.44 0.34 -15.83
CA ARG A 38 0.71 1.19 -15.53
C ARG A 38 1.71 0.42 -14.64
N PRO A 39 2.60 -0.39 -15.24
CA PRO A 39 3.53 -1.24 -14.49
C PRO A 39 4.42 -0.49 -13.49
N GLU A 40 4.71 0.78 -13.74
CA GLU A 40 5.50 1.60 -12.83
C GLU A 40 4.83 1.79 -11.45
N LEU A 41 3.50 1.71 -11.37
CA LEU A 41 2.76 1.87 -10.11
C LEU A 41 3.07 0.75 -9.11
N ALA A 42 3.46 -0.44 -9.57
CA ALA A 42 3.89 -1.53 -8.70
C ALA A 42 5.16 -1.16 -7.90
N GLY A 43 5.99 -0.24 -8.41
CA GLY A 43 7.18 0.27 -7.74
C GLY A 43 6.96 1.59 -6.97
N TRP A 44 5.72 2.04 -6.82
CA TRP A 44 5.37 3.28 -6.12
C TRP A 44 5.00 3.03 -4.66
N ASP A 45 4.94 4.09 -3.86
CA ASP A 45 4.35 4.00 -2.52
C ASP A 45 2.81 4.03 -2.63
N TRP A 46 2.13 3.24 -1.80
CA TRP A 46 0.67 3.16 -1.77
C TRP A 46 0.16 3.57 -0.40
N ILE A 47 -0.86 4.42 -0.37
CA ILE A 47 -1.69 4.66 0.80
C ILE A 47 -3.07 4.09 0.49
N GLN A 48 -3.51 3.13 1.30
CA GLN A 48 -4.81 2.49 1.17
C GLN A 48 -5.66 2.82 2.39
N ASP A 49 -6.66 3.66 2.23
CA ASP A 49 -7.65 3.93 3.27
C ASP A 49 -8.73 2.86 3.23
N VAL A 50 -8.71 2.00 4.25
CA VAL A 50 -9.60 0.82 4.37
C VAL A 50 -10.44 0.90 5.63
N ARG A 51 -10.55 2.08 6.27
CA ARG A 51 -11.27 2.25 7.55
C ARG A 51 -12.75 1.86 7.48
N GLU A 52 -13.36 2.06 6.32
CA GLU A 52 -14.78 1.74 6.10
C GLU A 52 -14.97 0.35 5.49
N ASN A 53 -13.88 -0.31 5.07
CA ASN A 53 -13.97 -1.60 4.41
C ASN A 53 -14.37 -2.70 5.40
N ARG A 54 -15.46 -3.41 5.07
CA ARG A 54 -15.94 -4.57 5.84
C ARG A 54 -15.73 -5.90 5.12
N GLY A 55 -15.13 -5.87 3.93
CA GLY A 55 -14.87 -7.06 3.15
C GLY A 55 -13.74 -7.88 3.76
N GLU A 56 -13.93 -9.19 3.85
CA GLU A 56 -12.80 -10.07 4.13
C GLU A 56 -11.85 -10.08 2.92
N VAL A 57 -10.55 -10.10 3.20
CA VAL A 57 -9.49 -10.27 2.21
C VAL A 57 -8.91 -11.67 2.41
N GLY A 58 -9.03 -12.52 1.41
CA GLY A 58 -8.47 -13.87 1.47
C GLY A 58 -6.98 -13.90 1.13
N ASN A 59 -6.29 -14.99 1.47
CA ASN A 59 -4.89 -15.20 1.07
C ASN A 59 -4.71 -15.15 -0.46
N ASP A 60 -5.67 -15.68 -1.21
CA ASP A 60 -5.63 -15.67 -2.69
C ASP A 60 -5.71 -14.25 -3.25
N ASP A 61 -6.49 -13.38 -2.60
CA ASP A 61 -6.59 -11.97 -2.97
C ASP A 61 -5.25 -11.23 -2.74
N ILE A 62 -4.55 -11.56 -1.66
CA ILE A 62 -3.22 -10.99 -1.34
C ILE A 62 -2.17 -11.52 -2.32
N ALA A 63 -2.20 -12.83 -2.62
CA ALA A 63 -1.29 -13.45 -3.57
C ALA A 63 -1.41 -12.86 -4.98
N ALA A 64 -2.63 -12.58 -5.44
CA ALA A 64 -2.86 -11.93 -6.73
C ALA A 64 -2.25 -10.51 -6.80
N VAL A 65 -2.30 -9.77 -5.68
CA VAL A 65 -1.68 -8.43 -5.61
C VAL A 65 -0.16 -8.52 -5.53
N ALA A 66 0.38 -9.51 -4.81
CA ALA A 66 1.81 -9.77 -4.76
C ALA A 66 2.38 -10.07 -6.15
N GLU A 67 1.68 -10.90 -6.92
CA GLU A 67 2.06 -11.19 -8.31
C GLU A 67 1.97 -9.94 -9.21
N ALA A 68 0.91 -9.14 -9.07
CA ALA A 68 0.81 -7.89 -9.82
C ALA A 68 1.95 -6.90 -9.51
N PHE A 69 2.51 -6.97 -8.29
CA PHE A 69 3.62 -6.11 -7.87
C PHE A 69 5.00 -6.69 -8.20
N SER A 70 5.11 -7.99 -8.46
CA SER A 70 6.39 -8.67 -8.75
C SER A 70 7.06 -8.18 -10.03
N ALA A 71 6.30 -7.57 -10.94
CA ALA A 71 6.80 -6.99 -12.18
C ALA A 71 7.67 -5.74 -11.97
N ALA A 72 7.59 -5.08 -10.80
CA ALA A 72 8.43 -3.93 -10.50
C ALA A 72 9.86 -4.35 -10.10
N PRO A 73 10.90 -3.60 -10.49
CA PRO A 73 12.24 -3.82 -9.99
C PRO A 73 12.26 -3.75 -8.45
N PRO A 74 13.03 -4.63 -7.78
CA PRO A 74 13.15 -4.61 -6.33
C PRO A 74 13.75 -3.28 -5.86
N GLY A 75 13.11 -2.66 -4.90
CA GLY A 75 13.53 -1.41 -4.30
C GLY A 75 12.59 -1.05 -3.15
N PRO A 76 13.05 -0.25 -2.16
CA PRO A 76 12.24 0.02 -0.99
C PRO A 76 11.00 0.80 -1.43
N CYS A 77 9.85 0.13 -1.37
CA CYS A 77 8.53 0.69 -1.61
C CYS A 77 7.61 0.30 -0.46
N TRP A 78 6.63 1.14 -0.18
CA TRP A 78 5.77 0.95 0.98
C TRP A 78 4.30 0.91 0.60
N THR A 79 3.55 0.07 1.29
CA THR A 79 2.08 0.16 1.36
C THR A 79 1.70 0.53 2.78
N VAL A 80 1.04 1.68 2.95
CA VAL A 80 0.53 2.12 4.24
C VAL A 80 -0.98 2.02 4.23
N PHE A 81 -1.52 1.17 5.10
CA PHE A 81 -2.94 1.07 5.33
C PHE A 81 -3.38 2.10 6.38
N VAL A 82 -4.47 2.80 6.10
CA VAL A 82 -5.20 3.58 7.09
C VAL A 82 -6.33 2.69 7.58
N SER A 83 -6.28 2.29 8.85
CA SER A 83 -7.26 1.37 9.44
C SER A 83 -7.37 1.57 10.94
N HIS A 84 -8.53 1.21 11.49
CA HIS A 84 -8.74 1.08 12.93
C HIS A 84 -8.65 -0.37 13.42
N ASP A 85 -8.46 -1.35 12.53
CA ASP A 85 -8.28 -2.75 12.89
C ASP A 85 -6.88 -2.97 13.53
N PRO A 86 -6.80 -3.30 14.82
CA PRO A 86 -5.52 -3.55 15.48
C PRO A 86 -4.79 -4.78 14.92
N ASN A 87 -5.51 -5.74 14.34
CA ASN A 87 -4.91 -6.95 13.77
C ASN A 87 -4.16 -6.68 12.47
N LEU A 88 -4.48 -5.59 11.78
CA LEU A 88 -3.84 -5.24 10.51
C LEU A 88 -2.33 -5.01 10.65
N VAL A 89 -1.86 -4.58 11.83
CA VAL A 89 -0.43 -4.44 12.12
C VAL A 89 0.29 -5.79 12.03
N LEU A 90 -0.33 -6.86 12.51
CA LEU A 90 0.24 -8.21 12.40
C LEU A 90 0.20 -8.70 10.96
N TRP A 91 -0.92 -8.47 10.27
CA TRP A 91 -1.06 -8.80 8.85
C TRP A 91 -0.03 -8.08 7.96
N CYS A 92 0.32 -6.83 8.27
CA CYS A 92 1.40 -6.13 7.57
C CYS A 92 2.71 -6.92 7.60
N LYS A 93 3.08 -7.51 8.75
CA LYS A 93 4.30 -8.31 8.86
C LYS A 93 4.22 -9.61 8.04
N VAL A 94 3.05 -10.22 7.95
CA VAL A 94 2.82 -11.38 7.08
C VAL A 94 2.99 -10.98 5.61
N MET A 95 2.42 -9.84 5.21
CA MET A 95 2.55 -9.31 3.85
C MET A 95 4.00 -8.94 3.50
N ASP A 96 4.81 -8.44 4.44
CA ASP A 96 6.24 -8.16 4.19
C ASP A 96 7.01 -9.39 3.68
N ALA A 97 6.60 -10.61 4.05
CA ALA A 97 7.19 -11.85 3.54
C ALA A 97 6.65 -12.28 2.16
N MET A 98 5.48 -11.79 1.76
CA MET A 98 4.83 -12.14 0.49
C MET A 98 5.24 -11.20 -0.65
N PHE A 99 5.66 -9.98 -0.35
CA PHE A 99 6.00 -8.98 -1.35
C PHE A 99 7.49 -8.67 -1.35
N ASN A 100 8.20 -9.11 -2.39
CA ASN A 100 9.64 -8.88 -2.50
C ASN A 100 9.97 -7.38 -2.58
N GLY A 101 10.71 -6.86 -1.60
CA GLY A 101 11.15 -5.47 -1.57
C GLY A 101 10.10 -4.44 -1.14
N ARG A 102 8.88 -4.87 -0.78
CA ARG A 102 7.80 -3.98 -0.31
C ARG A 102 7.51 -4.20 1.16
N LEU A 103 7.42 -3.09 1.90
CA LEU A 103 7.08 -3.11 3.32
C LEU A 103 5.68 -2.52 3.58
N HIS A 104 4.97 -3.09 4.53
CA HIS A 104 3.58 -2.77 4.86
C HIS A 104 3.52 -2.16 6.25
N ARG A 105 2.74 -1.08 6.39
CA ARG A 105 2.53 -0.40 7.66
C ARG A 105 1.06 -0.10 7.83
N ALA A 106 0.61 0.02 9.08
CA ALA A 106 -0.73 0.47 9.40
C ALA A 106 -0.64 1.74 10.25
N VAL A 107 -1.51 2.69 9.98
CA VAL A 107 -1.68 3.94 10.73
C VAL A 107 -3.16 4.25 10.89
N LEU A 108 -3.50 5.19 11.78
CA LEU A 108 -4.89 5.51 12.08
C LEU A 108 -5.49 6.60 11.17
N THR A 109 -4.65 7.43 10.52
CA THR A 109 -5.15 8.54 9.69
C THR A 109 -4.40 8.68 8.36
N PRO A 110 -5.03 9.23 7.31
CA PRO A 110 -4.38 9.50 6.04
C PRO A 110 -3.17 10.44 6.16
N GLU A 111 -3.25 11.45 7.04
CA GLU A 111 -2.17 12.40 7.27
C GLU A 111 -0.96 11.72 7.93
N ALA A 112 -1.21 10.77 8.84
CA ALA A 112 -0.15 9.96 9.42
C ALA A 112 0.54 9.08 8.38
N ALA A 113 -0.20 8.54 7.41
CA ALA A 113 0.36 7.74 6.32
C ALA A 113 1.29 8.57 5.44
N VAL A 114 0.85 9.79 5.07
CA VAL A 114 1.67 10.73 4.31
C VAL A 114 2.94 11.08 5.05
N ARG A 115 2.84 11.49 6.33
CA ARG A 115 4.02 11.84 7.15
C ARG A 115 4.98 10.67 7.30
N LEU A 116 4.47 9.46 7.48
CA LEU A 116 5.30 8.26 7.59
C LEU A 116 6.11 8.05 6.30
N LEU A 117 5.47 8.06 5.14
CA LEU A 117 6.17 7.88 3.87
C LEU A 117 7.17 9.01 3.60
N ASP A 118 6.82 10.25 3.92
CA ASP A 118 7.73 11.38 3.77
C ASP A 118 8.96 11.23 4.68
N SER A 119 8.79 10.71 5.90
CA SER A 119 9.91 10.44 6.81
C SER A 119 10.80 9.29 6.34
N LEU A 120 10.23 8.25 5.71
CA LEU A 120 10.96 7.09 5.17
C LEU A 120 11.74 7.43 3.89
N ARG A 121 11.27 8.45 3.16
CA ARG A 121 11.89 8.94 1.92
C ARG A 121 12.81 10.13 2.15
N ALA A 122 12.79 10.73 3.34
CA ALA A 122 13.76 11.75 3.71
C ALA A 122 15.16 11.12 3.61
N PRO A 123 16.13 11.77 2.95
CA PRO A 123 17.50 11.29 2.99
C PRO A 123 17.91 11.21 4.46
N ASP A 124 18.49 10.09 4.87
CA ASP A 124 19.12 9.96 6.18
C ASP A 124 19.95 11.22 6.39
N SER A 125 19.57 12.03 7.38
CA SER A 125 20.45 13.07 7.86
C SER A 125 21.64 12.32 8.43
N ALA A 126 22.69 12.19 7.62
CA ALA A 126 23.92 11.52 7.99
C ALA A 126 24.34 12.04 9.38
N PRO A 127 24.77 11.17 10.31
CA PRO A 127 25.31 11.64 11.57
C PRO A 127 26.49 12.56 11.24
N SER A 128 26.39 13.81 11.68
CA SER A 128 27.50 14.75 11.69
C SER A 128 28.59 14.14 12.55
N SER A 129 29.60 13.55 11.93
CA SER A 129 30.86 13.23 12.58
C SER A 129 31.49 14.54 13.08
N ALA A 130 31.49 14.73 14.39
CA ALA A 130 32.34 15.68 15.09
C ALA A 130 33.39 14.88 15.87
#